data_AF-A0A8J5LQY5-F1
#
_entry.id   AF-A0A8J5LQY5-F1
#
_cell.length_a   1.000
_cell.length_b   1.000
_cell.length_c   1.000
_cell.angle_alpha   90.00
_cell.angle_beta   90.00
_cell.angle_gamma   90.00
#
_symmetry.space_group_name_H-M   'P 1'
#
loop_
_entity.id
_entity.type
_entity.pdbx_description
1 polymer ?
#
loop_
_entity_poly.entity_id
_entity_poly.type
_entity_poly.pdbx_seq_one_letter_code
_entity_poly.pdbx_strand_id
1 'polypeptide(L)'
;MMEKNKEEEVVNAGILSGFSGLESVPGPQLPQIDFLKQWNDENQKKYAENDARFKSSSVVKELLEKSRLNKERNQRETQDKYCLRGAEWGVGDCSTQGMTQEDRDEFVSMLKKRAGGD
;
A
#
# COMPACT_ATOMS: atom_id res chain seq x y z
N MET A 1 38.30 31.99 15.89
CA MET A 1 36.94 32.60 15.92
C MET A 1 35.97 31.61 15.30
N MET A 2 35.07 31.09 16.15
CA MET A 2 33.73 30.50 15.90
C MET A 2 33.63 29.39 14.83
N GLU A 3 33.57 28.12 15.23
CA GLU A 3 32.36 27.39 15.68
C GLU A 3 31.32 27.19 14.57
N LYS A 4 31.03 25.92 14.26
CA LYS A 4 29.70 25.36 14.56
C LYS A 4 29.74 23.83 14.52
N ASN A 5 29.43 23.29 15.69
CA ASN A 5 29.24 21.90 16.03
C ASN A 5 28.18 21.26 15.13
N LYS A 6 28.42 20.01 14.71
CA LYS A 6 27.34 19.12 14.26
C LYS A 6 27.28 17.96 15.22
N GLU A 7 26.16 17.91 15.93
CA GLU A 7 25.82 16.94 16.96
C GLU A 7 25.98 15.50 16.48
N GLU A 8 26.51 14.74 17.42
CA GLU A 8 26.73 13.31 17.47
C GLU A 8 25.40 12.62 17.78
N GLU A 9 24.92 11.76 16.88
CA GLU A 9 23.93 10.74 17.24
C GLU A 9 24.69 9.42 17.45
N VAL A 10 24.88 9.08 18.72
CA VAL A 10 25.60 7.88 19.19
C VAL A 10 24.76 6.65 18.90
N VAL A 11 25.02 5.96 17.80
CA VAL A 11 24.61 4.56 17.63
C VAL A 11 25.60 3.68 18.40
N ASN A 12 25.18 3.24 19.59
CA ASN A 12 25.90 2.26 20.39
C ASN A 12 25.79 0.88 19.72
N ALA A 13 26.67 0.62 18.77
CA ALA A 13 26.89 -0.71 18.23
C ALA A 13 28.23 -1.19 18.79
N GLY A 14 28.18 -2.13 19.73
CA GLY A 14 29.35 -2.67 20.43
C GLY A 14 30.50 -3.10 19.51
N ILE A 15 31.66 -3.36 20.11
CA ILE A 15 33.03 -3.51 19.55
C ILE A 15 33.15 -4.36 18.25
N LEU A 16 32.12 -5.09 17.84
CA LEU A 16 32.10 -5.96 16.65
C LEU A 16 31.25 -5.44 15.47
N SER A 17 30.67 -4.23 15.54
CA SER A 17 29.82 -3.67 14.47
C SER A 17 30.57 -3.08 13.27
N GLY A 18 31.91 -3.07 13.30
CA GLY A 18 32.75 -2.40 12.30
C GLY A 18 33.30 -3.28 11.17
N PHE A 19 33.04 -4.59 11.14
CA PHE A 19 33.46 -5.42 10.00
C PHE A 19 32.38 -5.43 8.92
N SER A 20 32.49 -4.49 7.97
CA SER A 20 31.82 -4.63 6.68
C SER A 20 32.35 -5.88 6.00
N GLY A 21 31.56 -6.95 5.96
CA GLY A 21 31.88 -8.14 5.18
C GLY A 21 32.15 -7.79 3.71
N LEU A 22 32.79 -8.70 2.96
CA LEU A 22 33.06 -8.59 1.52
C LEU A 22 31.80 -8.30 0.67
N GLU A 23 30.60 -8.37 1.25
CA GLU A 23 29.31 -8.03 0.65
C GLU A 23 29.08 -6.52 0.45
N SER A 24 29.88 -5.66 1.07
CA SER A 24 29.75 -4.20 0.94
C SER A 24 30.71 -3.57 -0.07
N VAL A 25 31.37 -4.37 -0.91
CA VAL A 25 32.10 -3.82 -2.07
C VAL A 25 31.07 -3.51 -3.15
N PRO A 26 30.74 -2.23 -3.43
CA PRO A 26 29.82 -1.91 -4.50
C PRO A 26 30.40 -2.48 -5.79
N GLY A 27 29.60 -3.30 -6.47
CA GLY A 27 29.98 -3.89 -7.74
C GLY A 27 30.45 -2.81 -8.72
N PRO A 28 31.36 -3.15 -9.66
CA PRO A 28 31.85 -2.18 -10.63
C PRO A 28 30.67 -1.53 -11.34
N GLN A 29 30.72 -0.20 -11.48
CA GLN A 29 29.68 0.53 -12.21
C GLN A 29 29.65 0.02 -13.65
N LEU A 30 28.49 -0.49 -14.06
CA LEU A 30 28.29 -0.93 -15.43
C LEU A 30 28.56 0.24 -16.37
N PRO A 31 29.28 0.04 -17.48
CA PRO A 31 29.54 1.10 -18.44
C PRO A 31 28.21 1.64 -18.94
N GLN A 32 27.94 2.92 -18.67
CA GLN A 32 26.77 3.58 -19.22
C GLN A 32 26.99 3.77 -20.71
N ILE A 33 26.32 2.95 -21.51
CA ILE A 33 26.39 3.08 -22.96
C ILE A 33 25.43 4.19 -23.37
N ASP A 34 25.92 5.19 -24.09
CA ASP A 34 25.16 6.42 -24.42
C ASP A 34 23.81 6.13 -25.09
N PHE A 35 23.74 5.08 -25.92
CA PHE A 35 22.49 4.68 -26.57
C PHE A 35 21.43 4.15 -25.57
N LEU A 36 21.84 3.42 -24.53
CA LEU A 36 20.94 2.89 -23.51
C LEU A 36 20.36 4.02 -22.67
N LYS A 37 21.19 5.02 -22.37
CA LYS A 37 20.76 6.21 -21.64
C LYS A 37 19.75 7.01 -22.45
N GLN A 38 20.06 7.31 -23.72
CA GLN A 38 19.14 8.02 -24.60
C GLN A 38 17.81 7.25 -24.79
N TRP A 39 17.87 5.93 -24.97
CA TRP A 39 16.68 5.09 -25.10
C TRP A 39 15.81 5.09 -23.84
N ASN A 40 16.43 5.02 -22.65
CA ASN A 40 15.72 5.14 -21.37
C ASN A 40 15.07 6.52 -21.22
N ASP A 41 15.79 7.60 -21.53
CA ASP A 41 15.27 8.97 -21.44
C ASP A 41 14.09 9.19 -22.39
N GLU A 42 14.17 8.67 -23.62
CA GLU A 42 13.08 8.72 -24.60
C GLU A 42 11.86 7.92 -24.14
N ASN A 43 12.05 6.75 -23.54
CA ASN A 43 10.96 5.95 -23.01
C ASN A 43 10.30 6.62 -21.80
N GLN A 44 11.09 7.19 -20.88
CA GLN A 44 10.55 7.95 -19.74
C GLN A 44 9.70 9.12 -20.22
N LYS A 45 10.14 9.86 -21.24
CA LYS A 45 9.34 10.93 -21.86
C LYS A 45 8.03 10.40 -22.42
N LYS A 46 8.06 9.30 -23.19
CA LYS A 46 6.85 8.67 -23.73
C LYS A 46 5.87 8.23 -22.63
N TYR A 47 6.37 7.67 -21.52
CA TYR A 47 5.52 7.32 -20.37
C TYR A 47 4.89 8.55 -19.72
N ALA A 48 5.65 9.62 -19.52
CA ALA A 48 5.14 10.87 -18.94
C ALA A 48 4.09 11.53 -19.83
N GLU A 49 4.32 11.57 -21.15
CA GLU A 49 3.36 12.09 -22.13
C GLU A 49 2.07 11.27 -22.14
N ASN A 50 2.18 9.93 -22.13
CA ASN A 50 1.02 9.05 -22.11
C ASN A 50 0.23 9.16 -20.79
N ASP A 51 0.91 9.28 -19.65
CA ASP A 51 0.27 9.52 -18.36
C ASP A 51 -0.45 10.88 -18.33
N ALA A 52 0.15 11.93 -18.91
CA ALA A 52 -0.51 13.25 -19.05
C ALA A 52 -1.74 13.18 -19.96
N ARG A 53 -1.66 12.43 -21.07
CA ARG A 53 -2.82 12.17 -21.95
C ARG A 53 -3.91 11.38 -21.24
N PHE A 54 -3.54 10.38 -20.44
CA PHE A 54 -4.48 9.58 -19.68
C PHE A 54 -5.20 10.40 -18.61
N LYS A 55 -4.44 11.19 -17.83
CA LYS A 55 -4.98 12.11 -16.81
C LYS A 55 -5.85 13.21 -17.39
N SER A 56 -5.57 13.66 -18.61
CA SER A 56 -6.37 14.70 -19.26
C SER A 56 -7.67 14.19 -19.88
N SER A 57 -7.79 12.88 -20.11
CA SER A 57 -9.00 12.22 -20.63
C SER A 57 -10.26 12.52 -19.80
N SER A 58 -11.37 12.83 -20.49
CA SER A 58 -12.67 13.11 -19.86
C SER A 58 -13.19 11.91 -19.07
N VAL A 59 -13.04 10.71 -19.62
CA VAL A 59 -13.50 9.46 -19.02
C VAL A 59 -12.80 9.20 -17.69
N VAL A 60 -11.47 9.36 -17.65
CA VAL A 60 -10.68 9.12 -16.44
C VAL A 60 -11.06 10.10 -15.35
N LYS A 61 -11.24 11.39 -15.69
CA LYS A 61 -11.71 12.41 -14.75
C LYS A 61 -13.08 12.07 -14.18
N GLU A 62 -14.03 11.66 -15.01
CA GLU A 62 -15.37 11.26 -14.56
C GLU A 62 -15.31 10.06 -13.61
N LEU A 63 -14.52 9.04 -13.95
CA LEU A 63 -14.35 7.85 -13.10
C LEU A 63 -13.64 8.17 -11.78
N LEU A 64 -12.68 9.09 -11.78
CA LEU A 64 -12.00 9.55 -10.56
C LEU A 64 -12.98 10.28 -9.63
N GLU A 65 -13.84 11.15 -10.16
CA GLU A 65 -14.85 11.84 -9.36
C GLU A 65 -15.91 10.88 -8.83
N LYS A 66 -16.38 9.92 -9.65
CA LYS A 66 -17.26 8.84 -9.17
C LYS A 66 -16.58 7.99 -8.10
N SER A 67 -15.29 7.69 -8.25
CA SER A 67 -14.53 6.91 -7.26
C SER A 67 -14.38 7.67 -5.94
N ARG A 68 -14.23 9.01 -6.00
CA ARG A 68 -14.17 9.85 -4.79
C ARG A 68 -15.50 9.87 -4.05
N LEU A 69 -16.60 10.13 -4.75
CA LEU A 69 -17.93 10.19 -4.17
C LEU A 69 -18.35 8.86 -3.54
N ASN A 70 -17.95 7.73 -4.13
CA ASN A 70 -18.32 6.40 -3.64
C ASN A 70 -17.29 5.78 -2.69
N LYS A 71 -16.17 6.45 -2.39
CA LYS A 71 -15.04 5.85 -1.64
C LYS A 71 -15.48 5.28 -0.29
N GLU A 72 -16.14 6.11 0.52
CA GLU A 72 -16.56 5.71 1.87
C GLU A 72 -17.65 4.64 1.85
N ARG A 73 -18.61 4.74 0.92
CA ARG A 73 -19.66 3.75 0.75
C ARG A 73 -19.06 2.39 0.36
N ASN A 74 -18.22 2.36 -0.67
CA ASN A 74 -17.57 1.14 -1.15
C ASN A 74 -16.65 0.54 -0.08
N GLN A 75 -15.94 1.37 0.69
CA GLN A 75 -15.12 0.90 1.80
C GLN A 75 -15.99 0.19 2.85
N ARG A 76 -17.12 0.78 3.22
CA ARG A 76 -18.05 0.22 4.22
C ARG A 76 -18.68 -1.08 3.72
N GLU A 77 -19.21 -1.09 2.50
CA GLU A 77 -19.76 -2.30 1.87
C GLU A 77 -18.74 -3.43 1.78
N THR A 78 -17.48 -3.09 1.48
CA THR A 78 -16.39 -4.05 1.41
C THR A 78 -16.08 -4.63 2.80
N GLN A 79 -15.98 -3.79 3.82
CA GLN A 79 -15.77 -4.22 5.20
C GLN A 79 -16.93 -5.09 5.70
N ASP A 80 -18.18 -4.71 5.42
CA ASP A 80 -19.36 -5.47 5.83
C ASP A 80 -19.38 -6.87 5.18
N LYS A 81 -19.03 -6.98 3.89
CA LYS A 81 -18.89 -8.27 3.20
C LYS A 81 -17.80 -9.16 3.81
N TYR A 82 -16.64 -8.58 4.12
CA TYR A 82 -15.56 -9.33 4.76
C TYR A 82 -15.91 -9.75 6.17
N CYS A 83 -16.59 -8.88 6.93
CA CYS A 83 -17.03 -9.16 8.29
C CYS A 83 -18.08 -10.27 8.33
N LEU A 84 -19.05 -10.24 7.41
CA LEU A 84 -20.06 -11.30 7.24
C LEU A 84 -19.40 -12.64 6.93
N ARG A 85 -18.47 -12.67 5.96
CA ARG A 85 -17.74 -13.89 5.64
C ARG A 85 -16.86 -14.36 6.79
N GLY A 86 -16.20 -13.44 7.51
CA GLY A 86 -15.40 -13.76 8.69
C GLY A 86 -16.24 -14.36 9.82
N ALA A 87 -17.45 -13.83 10.04
CA ALA A 87 -18.39 -14.30 11.03
C ALA A 87 -18.95 -15.70 10.70
N GLU A 88 -19.19 -15.99 9.42
CA GLU A 88 -19.65 -17.31 8.96
C GLU A 88 -18.56 -18.39 9.07
N TRP A 89 -17.30 -18.02 8.78
CA TRP A 89 -16.17 -18.95 8.76
C TRP A 89 -15.38 -19.01 10.08
N GLY A 90 -15.72 -18.14 11.04
CA GLY A 90 -15.05 -18.08 12.35
C GLY A 90 -13.63 -17.54 12.30
N VAL A 91 -13.25 -16.76 11.27
CA VAL A 91 -11.89 -16.27 11.07
C VAL A 91 -11.80 -14.74 10.98
N GLY A 92 -10.72 -14.17 11.52
CA GLY A 92 -10.41 -12.74 11.46
C GLY A 92 -11.05 -11.91 12.57
N ASP A 93 -11.00 -10.58 12.41
CA ASP A 93 -11.42 -9.60 13.44
C ASP A 93 -12.93 -9.61 13.73
N CYS A 94 -13.73 -10.15 12.81
CA CYS A 94 -15.17 -10.37 12.97
C CYS A 94 -15.53 -11.83 13.28
N SER A 95 -14.57 -12.64 13.75
CA SER A 95 -14.83 -14.04 14.08
C SER A 95 -15.85 -14.16 15.22
N THR A 96 -16.73 -15.14 15.09
CA THR A 96 -17.72 -15.53 16.10
C THR A 96 -17.27 -16.77 16.87
N GLN A 97 -15.98 -17.10 16.78
CA GLN A 97 -15.39 -18.26 17.41
C GLN A 97 -15.49 -18.11 18.94
N GLY A 98 -16.19 -19.04 19.60
CA GLY A 98 -16.42 -19.00 21.04
C GLY A 98 -17.72 -18.30 21.48
N MET A 99 -18.52 -17.79 20.54
CA MET A 99 -19.90 -17.38 20.80
C MET A 99 -20.82 -18.60 20.91
N THR A 100 -21.96 -18.46 21.59
CA THR A 100 -23.03 -19.47 21.53
C THR A 100 -23.62 -19.54 20.12
N GLN A 101 -24.32 -20.63 19.83
CA GLN A 101 -24.90 -20.81 18.51
C GLN A 101 -26.00 -19.76 18.23
N GLU A 102 -26.78 -19.42 19.25
CA GLU A 102 -27.79 -18.36 19.17
C GLU A 102 -27.15 -16.98 18.92
N ASP A 103 -26.12 -16.61 19.69
CA ASP A 103 -25.47 -15.30 19.57
C ASP A 103 -24.79 -15.12 18.21
N ARG A 104 -24.20 -16.20 17.68
CA ARG A 104 -23.59 -16.19 16.35
C ARG A 104 -24.63 -15.92 15.27
N ASP A 105 -25.75 -16.64 15.33
CA ASP A 105 -26.78 -16.54 14.31
C ASP A 105 -27.50 -15.17 14.37
N GLU A 106 -27.66 -14.59 15.56
CA GLU A 106 -28.12 -13.21 15.75
C GLU A 106 -27.12 -12.21 15.13
N PHE A 107 -25.83 -12.34 15.44
CA PHE A 107 -24.78 -11.45 14.91
C PHE A 107 -24.69 -11.52 13.38
N VAL A 108 -24.73 -12.72 12.80
CA VAL A 108 -24.74 -12.91 11.34
C VAL A 108 -26.00 -12.30 10.72
N SER A 109 -27.16 -12.40 11.37
CA SER A 109 -28.40 -11.77 10.89
C SER A 109 -28.31 -10.24 10.87
N MET A 110 -27.65 -9.64 11.87
CA MET A 110 -27.41 -8.20 11.93
C MET A 110 -26.48 -7.75 10.78
N LEU A 111 -25.41 -8.51 10.52
CA LEU A 111 -24.48 -8.23 9.42
C LEU A 111 -25.14 -8.38 8.05
N LYS A 112 -26.02 -9.37 7.86
CA LYS A 112 -26.80 -9.55 6.61
C LYS A 112 -27.67 -8.34 6.31
N LYS A 113 -28.43 -7.87 7.32
CA LYS A 113 -29.24 -6.64 7.21
C LYS A 113 -28.40 -5.41 6.86
N ARG A 114 -27.20 -5.28 7.43
CA ARG A 114 -26.29 -4.17 7.13
C ARG A 114 -25.70 -4.25 5.72
N ALA A 115 -25.35 -5.45 5.27
CA ALA A 115 -24.79 -5.70 3.94
C ALA A 115 -25.84 -5.65 2.81
N GLY A 116 -27.12 -5.42 3.14
CA GLY A 116 -28.23 -5.39 2.18
C GLY A 116 -28.60 -6.76 1.62
N GLY A 117 -28.27 -7.84 2.34
CA GLY A 117 -28.76 -9.19 2.05
C GLY A 117 -30.04 -9.47 2.83
N ASP A 118 -31.08 -9.92 2.13
CA ASP A 118 -32.33 -10.40 2.71
C ASP A 118 -32.12 -11.64 3.59
#